data_AF-A0A516NJW2-F1
#
_entry.id   AF-A0A516NJW2-F1
#
_cell.length_a   1.000
_cell.length_b   1.000
_cell.length_c   1.000
_cell.angle_alpha   90.00
_cell.angle_beta   90.00
_cell.angle_gamma   90.00
#
_symmetry.space_group_name_H-M   'P 1'
#
loop_
_entity.id
_entity.type
_entity.pdbx_description
1 polymer ?
#
loop_
_entity_poly.entity_id
_entity_poly.type
_entity_poly.pdbx_seq_one_letter_code
_entity_poly.pdbx_strand_id
1 'polypeptide(L)'
;MKLSESFGLFGISTLGDADTKYDRYLPRLFRDGSIAFGDVDGSRIESVKVREVAQWVSTFEDNDDLTFAILSAGKRDLRTICTESTMYVTDARVAFVQDKVKNPNERIVGHVRYPWIDAVVWRPRLGRFKRPMLQVWMHEDFPVKHLGSWSHYVEIEFDGPVDTAAIALDIARRVCAHNLAHGAPAWIHDQLREQSQITHLPEPDDTGEGLWGSPATISCPHGAEYIGDSPSPAEWIGRGGQAPEAEPVAQPERHAPSAIILKRMLARGKSIARERGREVIGTDDLLLAVLIDSETPVGQLMERFGADYDSVKRQLDVSRPRLEAWASKRRWPERERIRVGKRKLSFTIAIGLTSTMRDIGRKEDTRDHEGALECGQRLVALAERSGISTLRAFAQVQIGDSYLALGRIDEAHNAFATAAALRSAPTITWAAFAPSIDPIEVVDDALYGLWKVADERSSEDDAAKIAALECLYEFRSRYGTDETAAWTAAQLARVHSRNKDLASAARWRETAREKYGPAGNTENAAAAQIVAEARNSLEEPT
;
A
#
# COMPACT_ATOMS: atom_id res chain seq x y z
N MET A 1 10.32 14.12 11.95
CA MET A 1 9.59 14.35 10.69
C MET A 1 8.33 13.50 10.75
N LYS A 2 7.14 14.10 10.59
CA LYS A 2 5.93 13.27 10.50
C LYS A 2 5.96 12.57 9.14
N LEU A 3 5.62 11.28 9.08
CA LEU A 3 5.54 10.51 7.82
C LEU A 3 4.76 11.28 6.72
N SER A 4 3.73 12.06 7.10
CA SER A 4 2.95 12.89 6.18
C SER A 4 3.72 14.03 5.50
N GLU A 5 4.79 14.55 6.11
CA GLU A 5 5.62 15.63 5.56
C GLU A 5 6.67 15.09 4.56
N SER A 6 7.02 13.81 4.67
CA SER A 6 8.01 13.16 3.80
C SER A 6 7.41 12.75 2.45
N PHE A 7 6.17 12.25 2.44
CA PHE A 7 5.56 11.73 1.19
C PHE A 7 4.98 12.80 0.25
N GLY A 8 4.78 14.03 0.72
CA GLY A 8 4.06 15.07 -0.04
C GLY A 8 5.01 16.03 -0.76
N LEU A 9 5.26 15.81 -2.05
CA LEU A 9 5.85 16.85 -2.93
C LEU A 9 4.92 18.06 -3.05
N PHE A 10 3.62 17.85 -2.79
CA PHE A 10 2.61 18.88 -2.69
C PHE A 10 2.25 19.12 -1.23
N GLY A 11 2.22 20.39 -0.84
CA GLY A 11 1.84 20.82 0.49
C GLY A 11 1.02 22.10 0.46
N ILE A 12 0.44 22.42 1.61
CA ILE A 12 -0.27 23.69 1.81
C ILE A 12 0.76 24.69 2.31
N SER A 13 1.00 25.75 1.54
CA SER A 13 1.80 26.89 1.99
C SER A 13 0.89 28.07 2.31
N THR A 14 1.18 28.73 3.43
CA THR A 14 0.51 29.96 3.85
C THR A 14 1.29 31.18 3.32
N LEU A 15 0.58 32.21 2.90
CA LEU A 15 1.18 33.43 2.36
C LEU A 15 2.04 34.16 3.41
N GLY A 16 3.30 34.43 3.09
CA GLY A 16 4.20 35.23 3.93
C GLY A 16 4.93 34.49 5.04
N ASP A 17 4.84 33.15 5.12
CA ASP A 17 5.71 32.36 5.99
C ASP A 17 7.15 32.34 5.46
N ALA A 18 8.10 32.74 6.31
CA ALA A 18 9.49 32.97 5.96
C ALA A 18 10.45 31.95 6.59
N ASP A 19 10.00 30.71 6.81
CA ASP A 19 10.90 29.65 7.27
C ASP A 19 11.79 29.17 6.11
N THR A 20 13.09 29.47 6.18
CA THR A 20 14.08 29.07 5.18
C THR A 20 14.26 27.56 5.11
N LYS A 21 13.96 26.83 6.19
CA LYS A 21 13.95 25.35 6.19
C LYS A 21 12.81 24.77 5.36
N TYR A 22 11.77 25.56 5.09
CA TYR A 22 10.59 25.14 4.33
C TYR A 22 10.87 25.05 2.83
N ASP A 23 11.72 25.94 2.27
CA ASP A 23 12.04 25.93 0.83
C ASP A 23 12.74 24.64 0.40
N ARG A 24 13.35 23.90 1.33
CA ARG A 24 13.93 22.58 1.03
C ARG A 24 12.88 21.60 0.49
N TYR A 25 11.66 21.63 1.03
CA TYR A 25 10.63 20.64 0.76
C TYR A 25 9.46 21.21 -0.06
N LEU A 26 9.14 22.50 0.11
CA LEU A 26 8.01 23.16 -0.56
C LEU A 26 8.41 24.58 -0.98
N PRO A 27 8.00 25.07 -2.16
CA PRO A 27 8.29 26.45 -2.58
C PRO A 27 7.81 27.46 -1.54
N ARG A 28 8.65 28.44 -1.22
CA ARG A 28 8.20 29.63 -0.48
C ARG A 28 7.29 30.51 -1.32
N LEU A 29 6.34 31.18 -0.67
CA LEU A 29 5.45 32.14 -1.31
C LEU A 29 5.63 33.55 -0.77
N PHE A 30 5.64 34.54 -1.67
CA PHE A 30 5.48 35.94 -1.31
C PHE A 30 4.06 36.21 -0.78
N ARG A 31 3.87 37.41 -0.20
CA ARG A 31 2.55 37.82 0.33
C ARG A 31 1.45 37.89 -0.74
N ASP A 32 1.83 38.04 -2.00
CA ASP A 32 0.90 38.04 -3.14
C ASP A 32 0.57 36.64 -3.66
N GLY A 33 1.18 35.59 -3.10
CA GLY A 33 0.97 34.19 -3.50
C GLY A 33 1.80 33.72 -4.69
N SER A 34 2.69 34.55 -5.21
CA SER A 34 3.70 34.11 -6.16
C SER A 34 4.83 33.33 -5.47
N ILE A 35 5.50 32.44 -6.20
CA ILE A 35 6.67 31.71 -5.69
C ILE A 35 7.80 32.71 -5.44
N ALA A 36 8.43 32.59 -4.28
CA ALA A 36 9.68 33.27 -3.97
C ALA A 36 10.84 32.55 -4.69
N PHE A 37 11.21 33.07 -5.85
CA PHE A 37 12.38 32.63 -6.60
C PHE A 37 13.64 33.27 -6.01
N GLY A 38 14.68 32.47 -5.79
CA GLY A 38 16.00 32.93 -5.35
C GLY A 38 16.99 33.02 -6.49
N ASP A 39 18.21 33.46 -6.20
CA ASP A 39 19.28 33.61 -7.21
C ASP A 39 19.56 32.31 -7.98
N VAL A 40 19.41 31.16 -7.31
CA VAL A 40 19.60 29.82 -7.89
C VAL A 40 18.52 29.44 -8.92
N ASP A 41 17.31 30.02 -8.81
CA ASP A 41 16.24 29.81 -9.79
C ASP A 41 16.51 30.57 -11.10
N GLY A 42 17.51 31.45 -11.10
CA GLY A 42 17.94 32.21 -12.27
C GLY A 42 16.91 33.24 -12.75
N SER A 43 17.24 33.92 -13.86
CA SER A 43 16.39 34.96 -14.44
C SER A 43 15.39 34.42 -15.47
N ARG A 44 15.53 33.15 -15.88
CA ARG A 44 14.71 32.52 -16.93
C ARG A 44 13.63 31.67 -16.31
N ILE A 45 12.51 32.31 -15.99
CA ILE A 45 11.33 31.66 -15.44
C ILE A 45 10.30 31.50 -16.55
N GLU A 46 10.08 30.27 -17.00
CA GLU A 46 9.00 29.95 -17.94
C GLU A 46 7.80 29.42 -17.17
N SER A 47 6.61 29.93 -17.48
CA SER A 47 5.37 29.49 -16.83
C SER A 47 4.40 28.90 -17.84
N VAL A 48 3.81 27.75 -17.52
CA VAL A 48 2.84 27.06 -18.36
C VAL A 48 1.60 26.70 -17.53
N LYS A 49 0.41 26.95 -18.07
CA LYS A 49 -0.84 26.49 -17.44
C LYS A 49 -0.99 24.99 -17.64
N VAL A 50 -1.26 24.30 -16.54
CA VAL A 50 -1.40 22.84 -16.52
C VAL A 50 -2.80 22.48 -16.05
N ARG A 51 -3.36 21.47 -16.68
CA ARG A 51 -4.72 21.01 -16.39
C ARG A 51 -4.75 20.24 -15.08
N GLU A 52 -3.81 19.32 -14.93
CA GLU A 52 -3.73 18.43 -13.79
C GLU A 52 -2.26 18.14 -13.50
N VAL A 53 -1.93 18.10 -12.22
CA VAL A 53 -0.65 17.61 -11.73
C VAL A 53 -0.95 16.52 -10.70
N ALA A 54 -0.42 15.33 -10.93
CA ALA A 54 -0.62 14.16 -10.08
C ALA A 54 0.74 13.64 -9.59
N GLN A 55 0.95 13.59 -8.28
CA GLN A 55 2.08 12.86 -7.70
C GLN A 55 1.73 11.38 -7.63
N TRP A 56 2.67 10.53 -8.01
CA TRP A 56 2.60 9.09 -7.86
C TRP A 56 3.82 8.60 -7.09
N VAL A 57 3.62 7.55 -6.31
CA VAL A 57 4.65 6.95 -5.45
C VAL A 57 4.62 5.44 -5.64
N SER A 58 5.77 4.85 -5.96
CA SER A 58 5.96 3.40 -6.08
C SER A 58 7.21 2.97 -5.33
N THR A 59 7.11 1.86 -4.59
CA THR A 59 8.26 1.21 -3.95
C THR A 59 9.00 0.35 -4.97
N PHE A 60 10.34 0.26 -4.84
CA PHE A 60 11.05 -0.87 -5.46
C PHE A 60 10.60 -2.18 -4.78
N GLU A 61 10.60 -3.27 -5.55
CA GLU A 61 10.08 -4.60 -5.21
C GLU A 61 10.47 -5.09 -3.79
N ASP A 62 9.57 -5.86 -3.15
CA ASP A 62 9.75 -6.62 -1.89
C ASP A 62 9.58 -5.92 -0.53
N ASN A 63 8.53 -5.12 -0.32
CA ASN A 63 8.14 -4.71 1.04
C ASN A 63 6.63 -4.91 1.31
N ASP A 64 6.22 -6.18 1.44
CA ASP A 64 4.85 -6.61 1.77
C ASP A 64 4.34 -5.97 3.07
N ASP A 65 5.21 -5.78 4.06
CA ASP A 65 4.87 -5.19 5.36
C ASP A 65 4.45 -3.72 5.25
N LEU A 66 4.96 -3.00 4.26
CA LEU A 66 4.64 -1.60 4.06
C LEU A 66 3.43 -1.40 3.15
N THR A 67 3.27 -2.25 2.13
CA THR A 67 1.99 -2.36 1.40
C THR A 67 0.88 -2.61 2.39
N PHE A 68 1.10 -3.49 3.37
CA PHE A 68 0.18 -3.70 4.49
C PHE A 68 -0.02 -2.43 5.31
N ALA A 69 1.03 -1.77 5.83
CA ALA A 69 0.88 -0.56 6.64
C ALA A 69 0.17 0.61 5.92
N ILE A 70 0.39 0.78 4.62
CA ILE A 70 -0.27 1.80 3.76
C ILE A 70 -1.75 1.45 3.52
N LEU A 71 -2.03 0.17 3.24
CA LEU A 71 -3.39 -0.35 3.13
C LEU A 71 -4.15 -0.27 4.48
N SER A 72 -3.48 -0.58 5.60
CA SER A 72 -4.00 -0.46 6.97
C SER A 72 -4.26 0.98 7.38
N ALA A 73 -3.47 1.93 6.86
CA ALA A 73 -3.72 3.37 7.02
C ALA A 73 -4.78 3.93 6.05
N GLY A 74 -5.42 3.08 5.25
CA GLY A 74 -6.50 3.46 4.32
C GLY A 74 -6.05 4.26 3.09
N LYS A 75 -4.74 4.45 2.89
CA LYS A 75 -4.20 5.22 1.75
C LYS A 75 -3.99 4.29 0.55
N ARG A 76 -5.06 4.03 -0.20
CA ARG A 76 -5.04 3.06 -1.31
C ARG A 76 -4.12 3.44 -2.48
N ASP A 77 -3.78 4.73 -2.63
CA ASP A 77 -2.77 5.25 -3.55
C ASP A 77 -2.27 6.57 -2.95
N LEU A 78 -0.95 6.80 -2.84
CA LEU A 78 -0.39 8.12 -2.50
C LEU A 78 -0.48 9.04 -3.75
N ARG A 79 -1.70 9.23 -4.27
CA ARG A 79 -1.98 10.11 -5.39
C ARG A 79 -2.48 11.45 -4.88
N THR A 80 -1.63 12.48 -4.95
CA THR A 80 -2.07 13.86 -4.73
C THR A 80 -2.36 14.50 -6.08
N ILE A 81 -3.60 14.96 -6.29
CA ILE A 81 -4.05 15.57 -7.55
C ILE A 81 -4.33 17.05 -7.33
N CYS A 82 -3.70 17.89 -8.14
CA CYS A 82 -3.95 19.33 -8.21
C CYS A 82 -4.46 19.66 -9.62
N THR A 83 -5.64 20.27 -9.73
CA THR A 83 -6.21 20.70 -11.03
C THR A 83 -6.02 22.19 -11.25
N GLU A 84 -5.91 22.62 -12.50
CA GLU A 84 -5.78 24.05 -12.90
C GLU A 84 -4.56 24.74 -12.24
N SER A 85 -3.42 24.05 -12.24
CA SER A 85 -2.19 24.58 -11.65
C SER A 85 -1.39 25.40 -12.65
N THR A 86 -0.39 26.12 -12.16
CA THR A 86 0.65 26.76 -12.98
C THR A 86 1.97 26.08 -12.69
N MET A 87 2.62 25.59 -13.74
CA MET A 87 3.96 25.03 -13.68
C MET A 87 4.98 26.11 -14.02
N TYR A 88 6.09 26.14 -13.30
CA TYR A 88 7.24 27.02 -13.53
C TYR A 88 8.48 26.17 -13.77
N VAL A 89 9.22 26.47 -14.83
CA VAL A 89 10.54 25.89 -15.11
C VAL A 89 11.58 26.99 -14.89
N THR A 90 12.53 26.72 -13.99
CA THR A 90 13.56 27.66 -13.51
C THR A 90 14.95 27.11 -13.79
N ASP A 91 16.04 27.75 -13.35
CA ASP A 91 17.39 27.20 -13.48
C ASP A 91 17.77 26.20 -12.36
N ALA A 92 16.87 25.90 -11.42
CA ALA A 92 17.12 24.96 -10.32
C ALA A 92 16.02 23.92 -10.05
N ARG A 93 14.80 24.15 -10.53
CA ARG A 93 13.63 23.31 -10.21
C ARG A 93 12.48 23.47 -11.18
N VAL A 94 11.60 22.48 -11.16
CA VAL A 94 10.23 22.58 -11.67
C VAL A 94 9.32 22.83 -10.47
N ALA A 95 8.53 23.90 -10.48
CA ALA A 95 7.64 24.26 -9.37
C ALA A 95 6.18 24.36 -9.82
N PHE A 96 5.25 24.14 -8.90
CA PHE A 96 3.82 24.12 -9.14
C PHE A 96 3.10 24.99 -8.13
N VAL A 97 2.10 25.73 -8.60
CA VAL A 97 1.17 26.49 -7.75
C VAL A 97 -0.26 26.24 -8.19
N GLN A 98 -1.12 25.89 -7.25
CA GLN A 98 -2.55 25.82 -7.41
C GLN A 98 -3.23 26.84 -6.49
N ASP A 99 -4.08 27.68 -7.08
CA ASP A 99 -4.92 28.59 -6.32
C ASP A 99 -6.01 27.81 -5.56
N LYS A 100 -6.07 27.98 -4.23
CA LYS A 100 -7.18 27.43 -3.44
C LYS A 100 -8.36 28.39 -3.50
N VAL A 101 -9.50 27.90 -3.98
CA VAL A 101 -10.76 28.68 -4.04
C VAL A 101 -11.31 29.01 -2.65
N LYS A 102 -11.08 28.15 -1.64
CA LYS A 102 -11.77 28.25 -0.34
C LYS A 102 -11.04 29.08 0.72
N ASN A 103 -9.70 29.14 0.68
CA ASN A 103 -8.88 29.90 1.63
C ASN A 103 -7.93 30.83 0.86
N PRO A 104 -8.20 32.14 0.81
CA PRO A 104 -7.41 33.07 0.00
C PRO A 104 -5.94 33.19 0.45
N ASN A 105 -5.65 32.87 1.72
CA ASN A 105 -4.31 32.92 2.31
C ASN A 105 -3.51 31.61 2.18
N GLU A 106 -4.06 30.60 1.51
CA GLU A 106 -3.40 29.31 1.30
C GLU A 106 -3.28 28.99 -0.18
N ARG A 107 -2.21 28.28 -0.54
CA ARG A 107 -2.00 27.70 -1.86
C ARG A 107 -1.54 26.27 -1.71
N ILE A 108 -1.86 25.43 -2.70
CA ILE A 108 -1.20 24.13 -2.83
C ILE A 108 0.02 24.38 -3.70
N VAL A 109 1.19 24.02 -3.19
CA VAL A 109 2.47 24.24 -3.87
C VAL A 109 3.29 22.96 -3.84
N GLY A 110 4.19 22.82 -4.80
CA GLY A 110 5.17 21.75 -4.82
C GLY A 110 6.33 22.08 -5.74
N HIS A 111 7.46 21.39 -5.59
CA HIS A 111 8.53 21.45 -6.58
C HIS A 111 9.31 20.15 -6.67
N VAL A 112 10.04 19.98 -7.76
CA VAL A 112 11.08 18.97 -7.93
C VAL A 112 12.37 19.69 -8.31
N ARG A 113 13.40 19.54 -7.49
CA ARG A 113 14.72 20.15 -7.73
C ARG A 113 15.53 19.30 -8.70
N TYR A 114 16.36 19.94 -9.50
CA TYR A 114 17.10 19.29 -10.58
C TYR A 114 18.02 18.14 -10.17
N PRO A 115 18.74 18.21 -9.03
CA PRO A 115 19.53 17.06 -8.58
C PRO A 115 18.69 15.80 -8.33
N TRP A 116 17.38 15.95 -8.07
CA TRP A 116 16.48 14.83 -7.82
C TRP A 116 15.91 14.20 -9.09
N ILE A 117 15.91 14.92 -10.21
CA ILE A 117 15.24 14.46 -11.44
C ILE A 117 16.07 13.36 -12.10
N ASP A 118 15.56 12.13 -12.10
CA ASP A 118 16.21 10.96 -12.72
C ASP A 118 15.79 10.74 -14.17
N ALA A 119 14.57 11.15 -14.51
CA ALA A 119 14.05 11.07 -15.85
C ALA A 119 12.94 12.09 -16.10
N VAL A 120 12.78 12.40 -17.38
CA VAL A 120 11.65 13.14 -17.91
C VAL A 120 11.01 12.31 -19.01
N VAL A 121 9.76 11.93 -18.81
CA VAL A 121 8.92 11.30 -19.84
C VAL A 121 8.07 12.39 -20.48
N TRP A 122 7.91 12.37 -21.79
CA TRP A 122 6.97 13.26 -22.45
C TRP A 122 6.13 12.52 -23.47
N ARG A 123 4.91 13.01 -23.64
CA ARG A 123 4.00 12.52 -24.66
C ARG A 123 3.44 13.71 -25.44
N PRO A 124 3.68 13.80 -26.75
CA PRO A 124 3.00 14.79 -27.58
C PRO A 124 1.51 14.47 -27.65
N ARG A 125 0.73 15.38 -28.23
CA ARG A 125 -0.71 15.14 -28.42
C ARG A 125 -0.95 13.98 -29.40
N LEU A 126 -1.47 12.85 -28.91
CA LEU A 126 -1.81 11.67 -29.73
C LEU A 126 -3.32 11.59 -29.98
N GLY A 127 -3.78 12.37 -30.96
CA GLY A 127 -5.19 12.40 -31.37
C GLY A 127 -6.09 13.22 -30.45
N ARG A 128 -7.40 12.93 -30.46
CA ARG A 128 -8.40 13.72 -29.72
C ARG A 128 -8.50 13.37 -28.23
N PHE A 129 -8.22 12.12 -27.89
CA PHE A 129 -8.50 11.57 -26.55
C PHE A 129 -7.26 11.46 -25.66
N LYS A 130 -6.04 11.38 -26.22
CA LYS A 130 -4.80 11.40 -25.43
C LYS A 130 -4.25 12.82 -25.40
N ARG A 131 -4.21 13.41 -24.20
CA ARG A 131 -3.66 14.73 -23.98
C ARG A 131 -2.13 14.72 -23.99
N PRO A 132 -1.51 15.86 -24.34
CA PRO A 132 -0.09 16.06 -24.09
C PRO A 132 0.19 15.95 -22.59
N MET A 133 1.28 15.27 -22.26
CA MET A 133 1.66 14.95 -20.88
C MET A 133 3.17 15.03 -20.71
N LEU A 134 3.61 15.38 -19.51
CA LEU A 134 4.99 15.30 -19.04
C LEU A 134 5.01 14.51 -17.72
N GLN A 135 5.99 13.64 -17.50
CA GLN A 135 6.28 13.10 -16.18
C GLN A 135 7.69 13.51 -15.76
N VAL A 136 7.83 13.95 -14.51
CA VAL A 136 9.13 14.22 -13.89
C VAL A 136 9.34 13.17 -12.81
N TRP A 137 10.31 12.29 -13.03
CA TRP A 137 10.61 11.19 -12.12
C TRP A 137 11.69 11.64 -11.13
N MET A 138 11.72 11.02 -9.95
CA MET A 138 12.79 11.19 -8.95
C MET A 138 12.86 9.99 -8.00
N HIS A 139 13.99 9.87 -7.30
CA HIS A 139 14.15 8.90 -6.20
C HIS A 139 14.09 9.60 -4.84
N GLU A 140 13.45 8.97 -3.85
CA GLU A 140 13.47 9.40 -2.44
C GLU A 140 14.13 8.31 -1.60
N ASP A 141 15.03 8.70 -0.69
CA ASP A 141 15.67 7.80 0.26
C ASP A 141 15.24 8.15 1.69
N PHE A 142 14.71 7.16 2.40
CA PHE A 142 14.22 7.37 3.76
C PHE A 142 15.31 7.01 4.77
N PRO A 143 15.68 7.92 5.68
CA PRO A 143 16.68 7.63 6.71
C PRO A 143 16.20 6.63 7.78
N VAL A 144 14.93 6.21 7.74
CA VAL A 144 14.39 5.22 8.68
C VAL A 144 14.72 3.83 8.14
N LYS A 145 15.50 3.05 8.91
CA LYS A 145 16.07 1.71 8.61
C LYS A 145 15.14 0.63 8.00
N HIS A 146 13.85 0.93 7.77
CA HIS A 146 12.84 -0.05 7.37
C HIS A 146 11.98 0.37 6.17
N LEU A 147 12.18 1.56 5.58
CA LEU A 147 11.29 2.06 4.52
C LEU A 147 11.86 1.97 3.10
N GLY A 148 13.15 1.68 2.93
CA GLY A 148 13.78 1.50 1.60
C GLY A 148 13.80 2.77 0.74
N SER A 149 14.22 2.61 -0.52
CA SER A 149 14.24 3.67 -1.54
C SER A 149 12.98 3.64 -2.39
N TRP A 150 12.51 4.82 -2.78
CA TRP A 150 11.22 5.03 -3.44
C TRP A 150 11.40 5.70 -4.78
N SER A 151 10.52 5.38 -5.72
CA SER A 151 10.39 6.12 -6.97
C SER A 151 9.14 6.95 -6.93
N HIS A 152 9.30 8.23 -7.22
CA HIS A 152 8.20 9.17 -7.36
C HIS A 152 8.16 9.63 -8.80
N TYR A 153 6.97 9.86 -9.32
CA TYR A 153 6.84 10.66 -10.51
C TYR A 153 5.69 11.65 -10.38
N VAL A 154 5.91 12.85 -10.92
CA VAL A 154 4.91 13.89 -11.02
C VAL A 154 4.44 13.91 -12.46
N GLU A 155 3.21 13.46 -12.68
CA GLU A 155 2.54 13.50 -13.97
C GLU A 155 1.82 14.84 -14.14
N ILE A 156 2.04 15.48 -15.28
CA ILE A 156 1.54 16.81 -15.62
C ILE A 156 0.78 16.71 -16.93
N GLU A 157 -0.53 16.90 -16.89
CA GLU A 157 -1.37 16.98 -18.09
C GLU A 157 -1.58 18.44 -18.49
N PHE A 158 -1.51 18.71 -19.80
CA PHE A 158 -1.73 20.04 -20.36
C PHE A 158 -3.06 20.12 -21.12
N ASP A 159 -3.65 21.31 -21.12
CA ASP A 159 -4.73 21.66 -22.05
C ASP A 159 -4.14 22.24 -23.35
N GLY A 160 -4.80 21.97 -24.48
CA GLY A 160 -4.42 22.55 -25.77
C GLY A 160 -3.20 21.91 -26.47
N PRO A 161 -2.63 22.58 -27.48
CA PRO A 161 -1.43 22.15 -28.19
C PRO A 161 -0.17 22.66 -27.49
N VAL A 162 0.25 21.99 -26.42
CA VAL A 162 1.54 22.25 -25.77
C VAL A 162 2.59 21.33 -26.39
N ASP A 163 3.76 21.89 -26.73
CA ASP A 163 4.92 21.13 -27.17
C ASP A 163 5.66 20.56 -25.95
N THR A 164 5.24 19.38 -25.52
CA THR A 164 5.82 18.70 -24.36
C THR A 164 7.26 18.24 -24.61
N ALA A 165 7.65 18.02 -25.87
CA ALA A 165 9.02 17.68 -26.23
C ALA A 165 9.95 18.89 -26.03
N ALA A 166 9.52 20.09 -26.41
CA ALA A 166 10.28 21.32 -26.17
C ALA A 166 10.47 21.59 -24.67
N ILE A 167 9.42 21.40 -23.86
CA ILE A 167 9.50 21.55 -22.39
C ILE A 167 10.44 20.50 -21.79
N ALA A 168 10.30 19.23 -22.19
CA ALA A 168 11.16 18.16 -21.71
C ALA A 168 12.64 18.41 -22.06
N LEU A 169 12.90 18.94 -23.27
CA LEU A 169 14.25 19.27 -23.73
C LEU A 169 14.85 20.41 -22.90
N ASP A 170 14.07 21.44 -22.59
CA ASP A 170 14.51 22.54 -21.73
C ASP A 170 14.85 22.03 -20.32
N ILE A 171 13.98 21.22 -19.72
CA ILE A 171 14.22 20.61 -18.41
C ILE A 171 15.49 19.75 -18.44
N ALA A 172 15.66 18.87 -19.43
CA ALA A 172 16.82 17.99 -19.55
C ALA A 172 18.14 18.79 -19.60
N ARG A 173 18.19 19.85 -20.43
CA ARG A 173 19.36 20.73 -20.54
C ARG A 173 19.66 21.43 -19.24
N ARG A 174 18.64 21.98 -18.57
CA ARG A 174 18.80 22.72 -17.32
C ARG A 174 19.19 21.81 -16.17
N VAL A 175 18.66 20.59 -16.07
CA VAL A 175 19.10 19.59 -15.10
C VAL A 175 20.60 19.31 -15.27
N CYS A 176 21.05 19.09 -16.50
CA CYS A 176 22.46 18.81 -16.78
C CYS A 176 23.37 20.00 -16.45
N ALA A 177 22.99 21.21 -16.89
CA ALA A 177 23.74 22.42 -16.63
C ALA A 177 23.80 22.75 -15.13
N HIS A 178 22.68 22.57 -14.42
CA HIS A 178 22.59 22.76 -12.98
C HIS A 178 23.49 21.79 -12.23
N ASN A 179 23.39 20.48 -12.52
CA ASN A 179 24.19 19.46 -11.86
C ASN A 179 25.69 19.67 -12.09
N LEU A 180 26.08 20.08 -13.31
CA LEU A 180 27.47 20.42 -13.63
C LEU A 180 27.98 21.61 -12.81
N ALA A 181 27.15 22.63 -12.59
CA ALA A 181 27.51 23.81 -11.80
C ALA A 181 27.50 23.57 -10.28
N HIS A 182 26.76 22.57 -9.79
CA HIS A 182 26.48 22.37 -8.36
C HIS A 182 27.01 21.05 -7.80
N GLY A 183 28.23 20.67 -8.19
CA GLY A 183 28.97 19.61 -7.48
C GLY A 183 28.70 18.18 -7.95
N ALA A 184 28.24 17.99 -9.19
CA ALA A 184 28.33 16.69 -9.87
C ALA A 184 29.76 16.14 -9.82
N PRO A 185 29.94 14.83 -9.63
CA PRO A 185 31.27 14.22 -9.59
C PRO A 185 31.93 14.23 -10.97
N ALA A 186 33.26 14.33 -11.01
CA ALA A 186 34.01 14.50 -12.26
C ALA A 186 33.75 13.40 -13.31
N TRP A 187 33.43 12.17 -12.87
CA TRP A 187 33.21 11.03 -13.75
C TRP A 187 31.97 11.14 -14.65
N ILE A 188 31.03 12.06 -14.38
CA ILE A 188 29.87 12.35 -15.26
C ILE A 188 29.95 13.68 -16.01
N HIS A 189 30.99 14.48 -15.81
CA HIS A 189 31.03 15.85 -16.35
C HIS A 189 30.89 15.90 -17.86
N ASP A 190 31.50 14.94 -18.57
CA ASP A 190 31.44 14.91 -20.03
C ASP A 190 30.04 14.55 -20.52
N GLN A 191 29.36 13.59 -19.89
CA GLN A 191 27.98 13.23 -20.19
C GLN A 191 27.01 14.37 -19.88
N LEU A 192 27.16 15.05 -18.74
CA LEU A 192 26.34 16.21 -18.41
C LEU A 192 26.58 17.36 -19.39
N ARG A 193 27.83 17.61 -19.82
CA ARG A 193 28.14 18.64 -20.80
C ARG A 193 27.52 18.34 -22.15
N GLU A 194 27.65 17.10 -22.63
CA GLU A 194 27.00 16.63 -23.85
C GLU A 194 25.48 16.80 -23.77
N GLN A 195 24.86 16.28 -22.71
CA GLN A 195 23.41 16.36 -22.52
C GLN A 195 22.88 17.78 -22.31
N SER A 196 23.67 18.69 -21.72
CA SER A 196 23.30 20.11 -21.62
C SER A 196 23.22 20.82 -22.99
N GLN A 197 23.81 20.22 -24.02
CA GLN A 197 23.91 20.79 -25.37
C GLN A 197 23.06 20.03 -26.41
N ILE A 198 22.33 18.98 -26.03
CA ILE A 198 21.51 18.21 -26.97
C ILE A 198 20.50 19.11 -27.67
N THR A 199 20.35 18.96 -28.98
CA THR A 199 19.42 19.78 -29.78
C THR A 199 18.03 19.18 -29.95
N HIS A 200 17.93 17.87 -29.71
CA HIS A 200 16.71 17.09 -29.86
C HIS A 200 16.74 15.97 -28.81
N LEU A 201 15.55 15.61 -28.34
CA LEU A 201 15.38 14.42 -27.51
C LEU A 201 15.27 13.16 -28.39
N PRO A 202 15.48 11.95 -27.83
CA PRO A 202 15.19 10.71 -28.51
C PRO A 202 13.76 10.68 -29.09
N GLU A 203 13.54 9.99 -30.21
CA GLU A 203 12.19 9.84 -30.74
C GLU A 203 11.29 9.07 -29.75
N PRO A 204 9.99 9.42 -29.64
CA PRO A 204 9.04 8.65 -28.86
C PRO A 204 8.95 7.19 -29.34
N ASP A 205 8.68 6.28 -28.42
CA ASP A 205 8.52 4.84 -28.69
C ASP A 205 7.17 4.50 -29.35
N ASP A 206 6.88 3.21 -29.51
CA ASP A 206 5.62 2.71 -30.08
C ASP A 206 4.37 3.10 -29.27
N THR A 207 4.52 3.46 -27.99
CA THR A 207 3.42 3.98 -27.15
C THR A 207 3.15 5.46 -27.43
N GLY A 208 4.09 6.11 -28.12
CA GLY A 208 4.14 7.52 -28.43
C GLY A 208 4.70 8.34 -27.27
N GLU A 209 5.47 7.74 -26.36
CA GLU A 209 6.11 8.40 -25.23
C GLU A 209 7.62 8.42 -25.44
N GLY A 210 8.24 9.57 -25.20
CA GLY A 210 9.69 9.71 -25.19
C GLY A 210 10.22 9.73 -23.76
N LEU A 211 11.46 9.27 -23.59
CA LEU A 211 12.14 9.21 -22.30
C LEU A 211 13.53 9.84 -22.40
N TRP A 212 13.83 10.74 -21.47
CA TRP A 212 15.17 11.23 -21.20
C TRP A 212 15.55 10.81 -19.80
N GLY A 213 16.76 10.27 -19.63
CA GLY A 213 17.30 9.88 -18.33
C GLY A 213 18.51 10.73 -17.97
N SER A 214 18.53 11.24 -16.74
CA SER A 214 19.69 11.94 -16.20
C SER A 214 20.88 10.98 -16.03
N PRO A 215 22.12 11.39 -16.38
CA PRO A 215 23.32 10.59 -16.15
C PRO A 215 23.57 10.30 -14.67
N ALA A 216 23.19 11.23 -13.81
CA ALA A 216 23.23 11.03 -12.37
C ALA A 216 22.20 11.87 -11.62
N THR A 217 21.84 11.39 -10.44
CA THR A 217 20.91 12.03 -9.53
C THR A 217 21.33 11.90 -8.09
N ILE A 218 20.59 12.56 -7.22
CA ILE A 218 20.68 12.45 -5.78
C ILE A 218 19.28 12.11 -5.28
N SER A 219 19.18 11.18 -4.33
CA SER A 219 17.90 10.88 -3.68
C SER A 219 17.37 12.08 -2.91
N CYS A 220 16.09 12.44 -3.13
CA CYS A 220 15.36 13.34 -2.25
C CYS A 220 15.36 12.79 -0.80
N PRO A 221 15.47 13.63 0.24
CA PRO A 221 15.64 15.08 0.21
C PRO A 221 17.12 15.52 0.22
N HIS A 222 18.06 14.62 -0.04
CA HIS A 222 19.48 14.95 -0.11
C HIS A 222 19.79 15.85 -1.31
N GLY A 223 20.92 16.54 -1.28
CA GLY A 223 21.33 17.42 -2.38
C GLY A 223 20.57 18.74 -2.50
N ALA A 224 19.43 18.93 -1.82
CA ALA A 224 18.83 20.26 -1.66
C ALA A 224 19.62 21.18 -0.70
N GLU A 225 20.60 20.62 0.02
CA GLU A 225 21.43 21.30 1.03
C GLU A 225 22.52 22.18 0.41
N TYR A 226 22.84 22.03 -0.89
CA TYR A 226 23.82 22.89 -1.60
C TYR A 226 23.33 24.34 -1.82
N ILE A 227 22.16 24.68 -1.26
CA ILE A 227 21.56 26.03 -1.24
C ILE A 227 21.57 26.64 0.18
N GLY A 228 22.07 25.91 1.20
CA GLY A 228 22.30 26.45 2.55
C GLY A 228 22.25 25.41 3.67
N ASP A 229 23.38 25.28 4.37
CA ASP A 229 23.57 24.87 5.77
C ASP A 229 23.30 23.41 6.23
N SER A 230 24.07 22.43 5.75
CA SER A 230 24.23 21.13 6.43
C SER A 230 25.54 20.38 6.05
N PRO A 231 26.11 19.51 6.92
CA PRO A 231 27.53 19.13 6.89
C PRO A 231 27.90 17.83 6.14
N SER A 232 26.96 17.10 5.55
CA SER A 232 27.24 15.79 4.93
C SER A 232 27.00 15.80 3.41
N PRO A 233 28.00 15.44 2.57
CA PRO A 233 27.82 15.41 1.11
C PRO A 233 26.82 14.32 0.71
N ALA A 234 25.90 14.66 -0.18
CA ALA A 234 24.95 13.71 -0.72
C ALA A 234 25.62 12.78 -1.74
N GLU A 235 25.26 11.50 -1.73
CA GLU A 235 25.77 10.51 -2.67
C GLU A 235 25.09 10.66 -4.04
N TRP A 236 25.90 10.73 -5.10
CA TRP A 236 25.42 10.76 -6.47
C TRP A 236 25.21 9.34 -6.99
N ILE A 237 24.03 9.09 -7.54
CA ILE A 237 23.61 7.82 -8.13
C ILE A 237 23.77 7.91 -9.64
N GLY A 238 24.66 7.11 -10.22
CA GLY A 238 24.89 7.06 -11.67
C GLY A 238 24.01 6.07 -12.41
N ARG A 239 23.53 6.47 -13.59
CA ARG A 239 22.99 5.54 -14.61
C ARG A 239 24.09 5.20 -15.62
N GLY A 240 25.12 4.53 -15.14
CA GLY A 240 26.24 4.05 -15.97
C GLY A 240 26.88 2.85 -15.32
N GLY A 241 27.02 1.75 -16.07
CA GLY A 241 27.82 0.60 -15.67
C GLY A 241 29.23 1.03 -15.26
N GLN A 242 29.85 0.24 -14.40
CA GLN A 242 31.20 0.40 -13.87
C GLN A 242 32.19 1.10 -14.82
N ALA A 243 33.06 1.93 -14.24
CA ALA A 243 34.26 2.49 -14.85
C ALA A 243 35.00 1.47 -15.75
N PRO A 244 35.65 1.92 -16.83
CA PRO A 244 35.95 1.09 -18.00
C PRO A 244 37.06 0.07 -17.74
N GLU A 245 36.86 -1.14 -18.23
CA GLU A 245 37.93 -1.99 -18.75
C GLU A 245 37.49 -2.55 -20.12
N ALA A 246 38.38 -2.53 -21.11
CA ALA A 246 38.06 -2.56 -22.53
C ALA A 246 37.57 -3.92 -23.09
N GLU A 247 36.55 -3.82 -23.95
CA GLU A 247 36.02 -4.64 -25.07
C GLU A 247 36.64 -6.03 -25.44
N PRO A 248 35.83 -6.98 -26.00
CA PRO A 248 35.17 -6.77 -27.30
C PRO A 248 33.71 -7.25 -27.48
N VAL A 249 33.04 -6.47 -28.34
CA VAL A 249 31.75 -6.57 -29.05
C VAL A 249 31.05 -7.94 -29.18
N ALA A 250 29.73 -7.96 -28.97
CA ALA A 250 28.79 -8.82 -29.72
C ALA A 250 27.46 -8.09 -30.03
N GLN A 251 26.80 -8.56 -31.10
CA GLN A 251 25.84 -7.94 -32.02
C GLN A 251 24.46 -7.48 -31.48
N PRO A 252 23.71 -6.63 -32.22
CA PRO A 252 22.46 -6.04 -31.75
C PRO A 252 21.26 -7.00 -31.89
N GLU A 253 20.53 -7.22 -30.79
CA GLU A 253 19.28 -7.97 -30.80
C GLU A 253 18.17 -7.17 -31.49
N ARG A 254 17.53 -7.81 -32.46
CA ARG A 254 16.32 -7.31 -33.12
C ARG A 254 15.13 -7.50 -32.19
N HIS A 255 14.58 -6.42 -31.66
CA HIS A 255 13.29 -6.48 -30.96
C HIS A 255 12.15 -6.80 -31.95
N ALA A 256 11.46 -7.91 -31.71
CA ALA A 256 10.20 -8.21 -32.37
C ALA A 256 9.06 -7.36 -31.77
N PRO A 257 8.03 -6.98 -32.56
CA PRO A 257 6.92 -6.14 -32.07
C PRO A 257 6.18 -6.81 -30.91
N SER A 258 6.06 -6.08 -29.79
CA SER A 258 5.43 -6.50 -28.51
C SER A 258 4.06 -7.19 -28.64
N ALA A 259 3.29 -6.86 -29.67
CA ALA A 259 2.00 -7.48 -29.97
C ALA A 259 2.09 -8.98 -30.35
N ILE A 260 3.21 -9.41 -30.95
CA ILE A 260 3.43 -10.82 -31.31
C ILE A 260 3.73 -11.65 -30.06
N ILE A 261 4.55 -11.10 -29.16
CA ILE A 261 4.89 -11.71 -27.87
C ILE A 261 3.62 -11.87 -27.03
N LEU A 262 2.80 -10.82 -26.89
CA LEU A 262 1.58 -10.89 -26.11
C LEU A 262 0.56 -11.91 -26.64
N LYS A 263 0.36 -11.99 -27.97
CA LYS A 263 -0.54 -13.00 -28.57
C LYS A 263 -0.06 -14.42 -28.31
N ARG A 264 1.26 -14.63 -28.36
CA ARG A 264 1.89 -15.92 -28.10
C ARG A 264 1.77 -16.30 -26.63
N MET A 265 2.05 -15.37 -25.72
CA MET A 265 1.86 -15.54 -24.28
C MET A 265 0.41 -15.91 -23.94
N LEU A 266 -0.58 -15.23 -24.52
CA LEU A 266 -2.00 -15.55 -24.29
C LEU A 266 -2.37 -16.94 -24.83
N ALA A 267 -1.88 -17.31 -26.03
CA ALA A 267 -2.10 -18.64 -26.58
C ALA A 267 -1.46 -19.73 -25.71
N ARG A 268 -0.26 -19.45 -25.18
CA ARG A 268 0.48 -20.36 -24.31
C ARG A 268 -0.17 -20.50 -22.93
N GLY A 269 -0.59 -19.39 -22.32
CA GLY A 269 -1.37 -19.40 -21.08
C GLY A 269 -2.67 -20.20 -21.22
N LYS A 270 -3.34 -20.11 -22.38
CA LYS A 270 -4.51 -20.96 -22.69
C LYS A 270 -4.17 -22.45 -22.77
N SER A 271 -3.02 -22.81 -23.33
CA SER A 271 -2.55 -24.21 -23.34
C SER A 271 -2.28 -24.72 -21.94
N ILE A 272 -1.56 -23.95 -21.12
CA ILE A 272 -1.22 -24.29 -19.73
C ILE A 272 -2.49 -24.43 -18.88
N ALA A 273 -3.45 -23.52 -19.04
CA ALA A 273 -4.75 -23.61 -18.37
C ALA A 273 -5.45 -24.93 -18.70
N ARG A 274 -5.45 -25.35 -19.98
CA ARG A 274 -6.03 -26.63 -20.42
C ARG A 274 -5.29 -27.84 -19.88
N GLU A 275 -3.96 -27.84 -19.88
CA GLU A 275 -3.13 -28.89 -19.27
C GLU A 275 -3.46 -29.07 -17.78
N ARG A 276 -3.86 -27.99 -17.11
CA ARG A 276 -4.30 -27.97 -15.70
C ARG A 276 -5.80 -28.24 -15.50
N GLY A 277 -6.54 -28.59 -16.56
CA GLY A 277 -7.97 -28.88 -16.49
C GLY A 277 -8.87 -27.66 -16.28
N ARG A 278 -8.41 -26.46 -16.69
CA ARG A 278 -9.16 -25.20 -16.61
C ARG A 278 -9.59 -24.72 -18.00
N GLU A 279 -10.78 -24.14 -18.09
CA GLU A 279 -11.30 -23.51 -19.32
C GLU A 279 -10.94 -22.03 -19.44
N VAL A 280 -10.56 -21.40 -18.32
CA VAL A 280 -10.21 -19.97 -18.22
C VAL A 280 -8.76 -19.84 -17.79
N ILE A 281 -8.05 -18.89 -18.39
CA ILE A 281 -6.65 -18.55 -18.07
C ILE A 281 -6.62 -17.86 -16.71
N GLY A 282 -5.85 -18.41 -15.76
CA GLY A 282 -5.55 -17.74 -14.48
C GLY A 282 -4.24 -16.96 -14.54
N THR A 283 -3.98 -16.13 -13.54
CA THR A 283 -2.73 -15.36 -13.42
C THR A 283 -1.50 -16.27 -13.44
N ASP A 284 -1.55 -17.42 -12.76
CA ASP A 284 -0.47 -18.42 -12.76
C ASP A 284 -0.18 -19.01 -14.14
N ASP A 285 -1.20 -19.08 -15.01
CA ASP A 285 -1.04 -19.59 -16.38
C ASP A 285 -0.35 -18.57 -17.28
N LEU A 286 -0.63 -17.28 -17.07
CA LEU A 286 0.06 -16.18 -17.75
C LEU A 286 1.49 -16.03 -17.25
N LEU A 287 1.70 -16.13 -15.94
CA LEU A 287 3.04 -16.05 -15.35
C LEU A 287 3.91 -17.21 -15.87
N LEU A 288 3.39 -18.44 -15.86
CA LEU A 288 4.11 -19.55 -16.50
C LEU A 288 4.34 -19.31 -17.99
N ALA A 289 3.38 -18.75 -18.71
CA ALA A 289 3.57 -18.44 -20.12
C ALA A 289 4.69 -17.42 -20.35
N VAL A 290 4.89 -16.45 -19.45
CA VAL A 290 6.02 -15.51 -19.49
C VAL A 290 7.32 -16.23 -19.20
N LEU A 291 7.41 -16.94 -18.08
CA LEU A 291 8.67 -17.52 -17.60
C LEU A 291 9.27 -18.58 -18.53
N ILE A 292 8.45 -19.17 -19.40
CA ILE A 292 8.85 -20.31 -20.25
C ILE A 292 9.04 -19.91 -21.71
N ASP A 293 8.68 -18.68 -22.07
CA ASP A 293 8.83 -18.17 -23.44
C ASP A 293 10.20 -17.52 -23.57
N SER A 294 11.13 -18.21 -24.24
CA SER A 294 12.52 -17.78 -24.45
C SER A 294 12.65 -16.53 -25.32
N GLU A 295 11.56 -15.99 -25.87
CA GLU A 295 11.55 -14.68 -26.51
C GLU A 295 11.20 -13.54 -25.54
N THR A 296 10.80 -13.87 -24.30
CA THR A 296 10.63 -12.86 -23.25
C THR A 296 11.93 -12.68 -22.48
N PRO A 297 12.24 -11.46 -21.98
CA PRO A 297 13.45 -11.23 -21.18
C PRO A 297 13.58 -12.18 -19.98
N VAL A 298 12.44 -12.52 -19.36
CA VAL A 298 12.44 -13.43 -18.20
C VAL A 298 12.65 -14.88 -18.62
N GLY A 299 12.07 -15.33 -19.74
CA GLY A 299 12.32 -16.68 -20.27
C GLY A 299 13.76 -16.87 -20.76
N GLN A 300 14.36 -15.84 -21.38
CA GLN A 300 15.79 -15.85 -21.72
C GLN A 300 16.68 -15.98 -20.48
N LEU A 301 16.32 -15.26 -19.40
CA LEU A 301 17.00 -15.37 -18.12
C LEU A 301 16.90 -16.80 -17.57
N MET A 302 15.68 -17.37 -17.54
CA MET A 302 15.45 -18.74 -17.07
C MET A 302 16.25 -19.77 -17.89
N GLU A 303 16.26 -19.65 -19.21
CA GLU A 303 17.03 -20.51 -20.10
C GLU A 303 18.54 -20.39 -19.84
N ARG A 304 19.05 -19.16 -19.69
CA ARG A 304 20.46 -18.88 -19.38
C ARG A 304 20.92 -19.51 -18.06
N PHE A 305 20.04 -19.61 -17.07
CA PHE A 305 20.31 -20.25 -15.78
C PHE A 305 19.93 -21.74 -15.72
N GLY A 306 19.58 -22.35 -16.85
CA GLY A 306 19.26 -23.77 -16.94
C GLY A 306 17.98 -24.17 -16.21
N ALA A 307 17.07 -23.22 -15.97
CA ALA A 307 15.78 -23.50 -15.36
C ALA A 307 14.87 -24.19 -16.40
N ASP A 308 14.69 -25.50 -16.25
CA ASP A 308 13.78 -26.26 -17.12
C ASP A 308 12.30 -25.97 -16.79
N TYR A 309 11.43 -26.11 -17.82
CA TYR A 309 9.99 -25.90 -17.71
C TYR A 309 9.37 -26.65 -16.53
N ASP A 310 9.78 -27.90 -16.31
CA ASP A 310 9.22 -28.74 -15.25
C ASP A 310 9.68 -28.29 -13.86
N SER A 311 10.85 -27.67 -13.74
CA SER A 311 11.37 -27.04 -12.52
C SER A 311 10.58 -25.79 -12.16
N VAL A 312 10.41 -24.86 -13.10
CA VAL A 312 9.62 -23.63 -12.91
C VAL A 312 8.15 -23.96 -12.66
N LYS A 313 7.59 -24.90 -13.44
CA LYS A 313 6.25 -25.42 -13.24
C LYS A 313 6.09 -26.06 -11.87
N ARG A 314 7.04 -26.88 -11.41
CA ARG A 314 7.02 -27.44 -10.05
C ARG A 314 7.03 -26.33 -9.01
N GLN A 315 7.91 -25.33 -9.13
CA GLN A 315 8.04 -24.20 -8.21
C GLN A 315 6.76 -23.33 -8.11
N LEU A 316 6.13 -23.01 -9.24
CA LEU A 316 4.86 -22.28 -9.27
C LEU A 316 3.67 -23.16 -8.90
N ASP A 317 3.69 -24.44 -9.27
CA ASP A 317 2.75 -25.41 -8.74
C ASP A 317 2.93 -25.59 -7.23
N VAL A 318 4.10 -25.30 -6.61
CA VAL A 318 4.27 -25.31 -5.13
C VAL A 318 3.32 -24.33 -4.45
N SER A 319 2.83 -23.28 -5.10
CA SER A 319 1.79 -22.40 -4.54
C SER A 319 0.47 -23.14 -4.30
N ARG A 320 0.20 -24.25 -5.00
CA ARG A 320 -1.00 -25.06 -4.80
C ARG A 320 -0.86 -25.97 -3.57
N PRO A 321 0.22 -26.75 -3.36
CA PRO A 321 0.58 -27.30 -2.06
C PRO A 321 0.84 -26.25 -1.02
N ARG A 322 1.15 -24.97 -1.31
CA ARG A 322 1.32 -23.93 -0.27
C ARG A 322 -0.02 -23.37 0.17
N LEU A 323 -1.01 -23.20 -0.71
CA LEU A 323 -2.41 -22.91 -0.34
C LEU A 323 -3.09 -24.13 0.29
N GLU A 324 -2.80 -25.34 -0.18
CA GLU A 324 -3.25 -26.60 0.43
C GLU A 324 -2.44 -26.93 1.70
N ALA A 325 -1.19 -26.48 1.84
CA ALA A 325 -0.37 -26.55 3.07
C ALA A 325 -0.64 -25.40 4.01
N TRP A 326 -1.15 -24.27 3.56
CA TRP A 326 -1.65 -23.20 4.42
C TRP A 326 -3.01 -23.64 4.99
N ALA A 327 -3.87 -24.22 4.15
CA ALA A 327 -5.10 -24.90 4.58
C ALA A 327 -4.86 -26.19 5.39
N SER A 328 -3.72 -26.88 5.25
CA SER A 328 -3.41 -28.09 6.05
C SER A 328 -2.41 -27.89 7.19
N LYS A 329 -1.72 -26.73 7.28
CA LYS A 329 -0.93 -26.33 8.47
C LYS A 329 -1.81 -25.73 9.56
N ARG A 330 -2.89 -25.02 9.22
CA ARG A 330 -4.01 -24.79 10.14
C ARG A 330 -4.94 -26.00 10.08
N ARG A 331 -4.51 -27.13 10.68
CA ARG A 331 -5.38 -28.31 10.82
C ARG A 331 -6.63 -27.90 11.60
N TRP A 332 -7.77 -27.83 10.91
CA TRP A 332 -9.04 -28.12 11.57
C TRP A 332 -8.88 -29.50 12.23
N PRO A 333 -9.18 -29.67 13.53
CA PRO A 333 -9.02 -30.95 14.19
C PRO A 333 -9.80 -32.02 13.42
N GLU A 334 -9.10 -33.04 12.90
CA GLU A 334 -9.67 -34.17 12.15
C GLU A 334 -10.73 -34.98 12.92
N ARG A 335 -11.06 -34.60 14.17
CA ARG A 335 -11.93 -35.37 15.05
C ARG A 335 -13.41 -35.04 14.99
N GLU A 336 -13.84 -33.95 14.35
CA GLU A 336 -15.27 -33.73 14.06
C GLU A 336 -15.45 -33.22 12.64
N ARG A 337 -16.07 -34.04 11.80
CA ARG A 337 -16.19 -33.86 10.34
C ARG A 337 -16.96 -32.59 9.94
N ILE A 338 -16.31 -31.43 9.95
CA ILE A 338 -16.79 -30.28 9.18
C ILE A 338 -16.45 -30.56 7.72
N ARG A 339 -17.46 -30.89 6.90
CA ARG A 339 -17.26 -30.97 5.45
C ARG A 339 -17.08 -29.55 4.91
N VAL A 340 -15.90 -29.22 4.41
CA VAL A 340 -15.67 -27.97 3.69
C VAL A 340 -16.07 -28.16 2.22
N GLY A 341 -17.24 -27.65 1.85
CA GLY A 341 -17.73 -27.70 0.46
C GLY A 341 -17.37 -26.42 -0.30
N LYS A 342 -16.63 -26.54 -1.42
CA LYS A 342 -16.41 -25.42 -2.35
C LYS A 342 -17.66 -25.23 -3.20
N ARG A 343 -18.33 -24.07 -3.10
CA ARG A 343 -19.43 -23.68 -3.99
C ARG A 343 -18.98 -22.58 -4.96
N LYS A 344 -19.26 -22.77 -6.25
CA LYS A 344 -19.03 -21.73 -7.25
C LYS A 344 -20.05 -20.62 -7.06
N LEU A 345 -19.55 -19.40 -6.90
CA LEU A 345 -20.37 -18.19 -6.81
C LEU A 345 -20.75 -17.73 -8.22
N SER A 346 -21.98 -17.28 -8.42
CA SER A 346 -22.32 -16.63 -9.68
C SER A 346 -21.61 -15.28 -9.77
N PHE A 347 -21.14 -14.92 -10.96
CA PHE A 347 -20.38 -13.69 -11.18
C PHE A 347 -21.14 -12.43 -10.71
N THR A 348 -22.46 -12.38 -10.92
CA THR A 348 -23.32 -11.28 -10.46
C THR A 348 -23.35 -11.15 -8.94
N ILE A 349 -23.47 -12.26 -8.20
CA ILE A 349 -23.44 -12.22 -6.73
C ILE A 349 -22.04 -11.82 -6.26
N ALA A 350 -20.98 -12.27 -6.94
CA ALA A 350 -19.59 -11.98 -6.60
C ALA A 350 -19.27 -10.48 -6.73
N ILE A 351 -19.69 -9.84 -7.82
CA ILE A 351 -19.60 -8.39 -8.01
C ILE A 351 -20.42 -7.66 -6.94
N GLY A 352 -21.66 -8.09 -6.72
CA GLY A 352 -22.54 -7.48 -5.72
C GLY A 352 -21.94 -7.50 -4.32
N LEU A 353 -21.41 -8.63 -3.88
CA LEU A 353 -20.73 -8.78 -2.59
C LEU A 353 -19.54 -7.82 -2.49
N THR A 354 -18.66 -7.82 -3.50
CA THR A 354 -17.45 -6.99 -3.50
C THR A 354 -17.78 -5.50 -3.45
N SER A 355 -18.77 -5.05 -4.24
CA SER A 355 -19.20 -3.65 -4.22
C SER A 355 -19.80 -3.28 -2.87
N THR A 356 -20.66 -4.14 -2.32
CA THR A 356 -21.33 -3.87 -1.05
C THR A 356 -20.34 -3.82 0.11
N MET A 357 -19.37 -4.73 0.18
CA MET A 357 -18.30 -4.69 1.18
C MET A 357 -17.48 -3.41 1.09
N ARG A 358 -17.18 -2.93 -0.12
CA ARG A 358 -16.47 -1.66 -0.32
C ARG A 358 -17.30 -0.47 0.18
N ASP A 359 -18.61 -0.49 -0.06
CA ASP A 359 -19.50 0.58 0.36
C ASP A 359 -19.69 0.60 1.88
N ILE A 360 -19.74 -0.57 2.56
CA ILE A 360 -19.72 -0.65 4.04
C ILE A 360 -18.48 0.07 4.58
N GLY A 361 -17.27 -0.31 4.14
CA GLY A 361 -16.04 0.31 4.63
C GLY A 361 -16.00 1.83 4.42
N ARG A 362 -16.47 2.33 3.26
CA ARG A 362 -16.58 3.78 3.02
C ARG A 362 -17.52 4.47 4.00
N LYS A 363 -18.64 3.82 4.35
CA LYS A 363 -19.63 4.37 5.27
C LYS A 363 -19.09 4.41 6.69
N GLU A 364 -18.42 3.35 7.12
CA GLU A 364 -17.71 3.28 8.40
C GLU A 364 -16.63 4.36 8.53
N ASP A 365 -15.82 4.58 7.49
CA ASP A 365 -14.79 5.63 7.45
C ASP A 365 -15.38 7.03 7.69
N THR A 366 -16.58 7.27 7.16
CA THR A 366 -17.32 8.53 7.35
C THR A 366 -18.16 8.58 8.64
N ARG A 367 -18.12 7.53 9.47
CA ARG A 367 -18.98 7.32 10.64
C ARG A 367 -20.48 7.39 10.33
N ASP A 368 -20.85 7.08 9.10
CA ASP A 368 -22.24 6.94 8.65
C ASP A 368 -22.73 5.52 9.00
N HIS A 369 -22.97 5.29 10.29
CA HIS A 369 -23.35 3.97 10.82
C HIS A 369 -24.71 3.49 10.30
N GLU A 370 -25.65 4.41 10.01
CA GLU A 370 -26.93 4.06 9.37
C GLU A 370 -26.71 3.62 7.91
N GLY A 371 -25.88 4.33 7.15
CA GLY A 371 -25.52 3.94 5.79
C GLY A 371 -24.73 2.62 5.73
N ALA A 372 -23.85 2.37 6.71
CA ALA A 372 -23.14 1.10 6.85
C ALA A 372 -24.12 -0.05 7.13
N LEU A 373 -25.09 0.16 8.04
CA LEU A 373 -26.14 -0.81 8.32
C LEU A 373 -26.98 -1.15 7.09
N GLU A 374 -27.39 -0.15 6.30
CA GLU A 374 -28.16 -0.37 5.08
C GLU A 374 -27.36 -1.22 4.07
N CYS A 375 -26.07 -0.92 3.89
CA CYS A 375 -25.19 -1.71 3.04
C CYS A 375 -25.00 -3.13 3.60
N GLY A 376 -24.83 -3.29 4.92
CA GLY A 376 -24.74 -4.58 5.59
C GLY A 376 -26.00 -5.44 5.39
N GLN A 377 -27.19 -4.86 5.43
CA GLN A 377 -28.44 -5.59 5.16
C GLN A 377 -28.50 -6.09 3.70
N ARG A 378 -28.02 -5.30 2.74
CA ARG A 378 -27.87 -5.76 1.35
C ARG A 378 -26.84 -6.88 1.24
N LEU A 379 -25.74 -6.80 2.00
CA LEU A 379 -24.71 -7.84 2.04
C LEU A 379 -25.28 -9.16 2.55
N VAL A 380 -26.11 -9.12 3.61
CA VAL A 380 -26.82 -10.30 4.13
C VAL A 380 -27.69 -10.93 3.04
N ALA A 381 -28.50 -10.14 2.32
CA ALA A 381 -29.35 -10.66 1.25
C ALA A 381 -28.55 -11.33 0.12
N LEU A 382 -27.40 -10.76 -0.25
CA LEU A 382 -26.49 -11.35 -1.24
C LEU A 382 -25.82 -12.63 -0.72
N ALA A 383 -25.38 -12.64 0.54
CA ALA A 383 -24.78 -13.80 1.18
C ALA A 383 -25.79 -14.96 1.30
N GLU A 384 -27.05 -14.68 1.63
CA GLU A 384 -28.13 -15.68 1.63
C GLU A 384 -28.30 -16.34 0.26
N ARG A 385 -28.37 -15.51 -0.78
CA ARG A 385 -28.49 -15.99 -2.17
C ARG A 385 -27.29 -16.82 -2.63
N SER A 386 -26.11 -16.59 -2.06
CA SER A 386 -24.93 -17.40 -2.37
C SER A 386 -25.02 -18.82 -1.79
N GLY A 387 -25.79 -19.00 -0.71
CA GLY A 387 -25.86 -20.25 0.03
C GLY A 387 -24.53 -20.67 0.66
N ILE A 388 -23.63 -19.71 0.93
CA ILE A 388 -22.32 -19.92 1.56
C ILE A 388 -22.39 -19.42 3.01
N SER A 389 -22.22 -20.34 3.94
CA SER A 389 -22.37 -20.11 5.38
C SER A 389 -21.36 -19.11 5.93
N THR A 390 -20.10 -19.14 5.48
CA THR A 390 -19.07 -18.19 5.95
C THR A 390 -19.38 -16.78 5.50
N LEU A 391 -19.89 -16.58 4.28
CA LEU A 391 -20.30 -15.25 3.80
C LEU A 391 -21.51 -14.71 4.58
N ARG A 392 -22.46 -15.59 4.92
CA ARG A 392 -23.60 -15.22 5.76
C ARG A 392 -23.13 -14.78 7.15
N ALA A 393 -22.27 -15.56 7.79
CA ALA A 393 -21.72 -15.22 9.10
C ALA A 393 -20.91 -13.92 9.06
N PHE A 394 -20.08 -13.74 8.03
CA PHE A 394 -19.35 -12.48 7.83
C PHE A 394 -20.31 -11.29 7.69
N ALA A 395 -21.35 -11.41 6.87
CA ALA A 395 -22.34 -10.34 6.72
C ALA A 395 -23.07 -10.03 8.04
N GLN A 396 -23.30 -11.04 8.88
CA GLN A 396 -23.87 -10.87 10.22
C GLN A 396 -22.92 -10.14 11.18
N VAL A 397 -21.61 -10.38 11.12
CA VAL A 397 -20.61 -9.58 11.87
C VAL A 397 -20.71 -8.11 11.48
N GLN A 398 -20.72 -7.81 10.18
CA GLN A 398 -20.77 -6.43 9.67
C GLN A 398 -22.01 -5.64 10.14
N ILE A 399 -23.20 -6.27 10.11
CA ILE A 399 -24.40 -5.63 10.66
C ILE A 399 -24.39 -5.57 12.19
N GLY A 400 -23.75 -6.53 12.87
CA GLY A 400 -23.55 -6.53 14.31
C GLY A 400 -22.75 -5.33 14.78
N ASP A 401 -21.62 -5.04 14.11
CA ASP A 401 -20.79 -3.86 14.39
C ASP A 401 -21.57 -2.56 14.14
N SER A 402 -22.34 -2.50 13.05
CA SER A 402 -23.20 -1.34 12.75
C SER A 402 -24.29 -1.13 13.81
N TYR A 403 -24.96 -2.19 14.25
CA TYR A 403 -25.96 -2.11 15.33
C TYR A 403 -25.33 -1.66 16.65
N LEU A 404 -24.15 -2.19 16.99
CA LEU A 404 -23.44 -1.84 18.20
C LEU A 404 -23.07 -0.34 18.20
N ALA A 405 -22.55 0.18 17.09
CA ALA A 405 -22.21 1.59 16.94
C ALA A 405 -23.43 2.53 17.03
N LEU A 406 -24.62 2.04 16.68
CA LEU A 406 -25.89 2.76 16.80
C LEU A 406 -26.55 2.61 18.18
N GLY A 407 -25.92 1.91 19.14
CA GLY A 407 -26.50 1.64 20.46
C GLY A 407 -27.67 0.65 20.43
N ARG A 408 -27.84 -0.12 19.34
CA ARG A 408 -28.89 -1.12 19.15
C ARG A 408 -28.41 -2.48 19.66
N ILE A 409 -28.25 -2.54 20.98
CA ILE A 409 -27.48 -3.60 21.66
C ILE A 409 -28.11 -4.99 21.49
N ASP A 410 -29.44 -5.10 21.48
CA ASP A 410 -30.13 -6.38 21.31
C ASP A 410 -30.01 -6.91 19.88
N GLU A 411 -30.10 -6.04 18.89
CA GLU A 411 -29.89 -6.42 17.50
C GLU A 411 -28.43 -6.79 17.21
N ALA A 412 -27.48 -6.06 17.80
CA ALA A 412 -26.06 -6.40 17.74
C ALA A 412 -25.80 -7.79 18.33
N HIS A 413 -26.36 -8.07 19.52
CA HIS A 413 -26.28 -9.39 20.15
C HIS A 413 -26.77 -10.49 19.20
N ASN A 414 -27.95 -10.32 18.63
CA ASN A 414 -28.57 -11.32 17.77
C ASN A 414 -27.75 -11.57 16.49
N ALA A 415 -27.20 -10.51 15.89
CA ALA A 415 -26.34 -10.61 14.72
C ALA A 415 -25.04 -11.38 15.02
N PHE A 416 -24.32 -11.00 16.08
CA PHE A 416 -23.09 -11.70 16.47
C PHE A 416 -23.35 -13.14 16.92
N ALA A 417 -24.44 -13.41 17.65
CA ALA A 417 -24.82 -14.77 18.03
C ALA A 417 -25.11 -15.65 16.80
N THR A 418 -25.78 -15.07 15.79
CA THR A 418 -26.04 -15.75 14.51
C THR A 418 -24.74 -16.06 13.77
N ALA A 419 -23.76 -15.14 13.75
CA ALA A 419 -22.46 -15.37 13.16
C ALA A 419 -21.65 -16.44 13.93
N ALA A 420 -21.61 -16.36 15.26
CA ALA A 420 -20.88 -17.28 16.13
C ALA A 420 -21.39 -18.73 16.03
N ALA A 421 -22.66 -18.94 15.67
CA ALA A 421 -23.23 -20.27 15.42
C ALA A 421 -22.48 -21.05 14.32
N LEU A 422 -21.69 -20.38 13.46
CA LEU A 422 -20.84 -21.02 12.47
C LEU A 422 -19.86 -22.03 13.10
N ARG A 423 -19.40 -21.80 14.34
CA ARG A 423 -18.46 -22.69 15.05
C ARG A 423 -19.00 -24.11 15.29
N SER A 424 -20.32 -24.24 15.35
CA SER A 424 -21.03 -25.49 15.61
C SER A 424 -21.74 -26.02 14.37
N ALA A 425 -21.50 -25.42 13.20
CA ALA A 425 -22.13 -25.83 11.96
C ALA A 425 -21.58 -27.21 11.52
N PRO A 426 -22.45 -28.18 11.17
CA PRO A 426 -22.01 -29.51 10.72
C PRO A 426 -21.27 -29.48 9.37
N THR A 427 -21.41 -28.39 8.61
CA THR A 427 -20.79 -28.18 7.30
C THR A 427 -20.55 -26.69 7.13
N ILE A 428 -19.28 -26.31 6.95
CA ILE A 428 -18.89 -24.92 6.65
C ILE A 428 -18.61 -24.86 5.15
N THR A 429 -19.29 -23.97 4.45
CA THR A 429 -19.01 -23.71 3.03
C THR A 429 -18.15 -22.47 2.93
N TRP A 430 -16.99 -22.61 2.28
CA TRP A 430 -16.01 -21.53 2.12
C TRP A 430 -16.03 -21.02 0.68
N ALA A 431 -16.00 -19.70 0.51
CA ALA A 431 -16.00 -19.05 -0.79
C ALA A 431 -14.57 -18.92 -1.32
N ALA A 432 -14.23 -19.68 -2.36
CA ALA A 432 -12.95 -19.51 -3.06
C ALA A 432 -12.77 -18.12 -3.71
N PHE A 433 -13.87 -17.37 -3.88
CA PHE A 433 -13.88 -16.01 -4.45
C PHE A 433 -13.35 -14.93 -3.48
N ALA A 434 -13.37 -15.18 -2.17
CA ALA A 434 -12.90 -14.24 -1.17
C ALA A 434 -12.03 -14.99 -0.14
N PRO A 435 -10.81 -15.40 -0.52
CA PRO A 435 -9.92 -16.17 0.36
C PRO A 435 -9.54 -15.40 1.63
N SER A 436 -9.69 -14.07 1.62
CA SER A 436 -9.51 -13.20 2.78
C SER A 436 -10.59 -13.33 3.85
N ILE A 437 -11.70 -14.05 3.59
CA ILE A 437 -12.75 -14.28 4.59
C ILE A 437 -12.51 -15.67 5.19
N ASP A 438 -11.63 -15.73 6.20
CA ASP A 438 -11.33 -16.94 6.96
C ASP A 438 -12.49 -17.23 7.94
N PRO A 439 -13.12 -18.43 7.90
CA PRO A 439 -14.15 -18.78 8.87
C PRO A 439 -13.69 -18.71 10.33
N ILE A 440 -12.39 -18.91 10.63
CA ILE A 440 -11.85 -18.78 11.99
C ILE A 440 -11.93 -17.31 12.43
N GLU A 441 -11.48 -16.39 11.58
CA GLU A 441 -11.53 -14.95 11.86
C GLU A 441 -12.97 -14.46 12.01
N VAL A 442 -13.88 -14.91 11.13
CA VAL A 442 -15.31 -14.55 11.23
C VAL A 442 -15.94 -14.99 12.57
N VAL A 443 -15.59 -16.18 13.06
CA VAL A 443 -16.08 -16.65 14.37
C VAL A 443 -15.41 -15.88 15.51
N ASP A 444 -14.12 -15.59 15.40
CA ASP A 444 -13.39 -14.79 16.37
C ASP A 444 -14.02 -13.39 16.52
N ASP A 445 -14.25 -12.70 15.41
CA ASP A 445 -14.88 -11.39 15.34
C ASP A 445 -16.29 -11.43 15.94
N ALA A 446 -17.07 -12.48 15.65
CA ALA A 446 -18.40 -12.65 16.22
C ALA A 446 -18.38 -12.83 17.74
N LEU A 447 -17.47 -13.66 18.27
CA LEU A 447 -17.32 -13.86 19.71
C LEU A 447 -16.79 -12.61 20.41
N TYR A 448 -15.88 -11.88 19.76
CA TYR A 448 -15.40 -10.59 20.22
C TYR A 448 -16.51 -9.54 20.25
N GLY A 449 -17.37 -9.50 19.23
CA GLY A 449 -18.58 -8.67 19.20
C GLY A 449 -19.56 -8.99 20.33
N LEU A 450 -19.79 -10.27 20.65
CA LEU A 450 -20.62 -10.68 21.79
C LEU A 450 -20.04 -10.20 23.13
N TRP A 451 -18.72 -10.21 23.29
CA TRP A 451 -18.08 -9.62 24.46
C TRP A 451 -18.31 -8.11 24.54
N LYS A 452 -18.13 -7.36 23.43
CA LYS A 452 -18.42 -5.91 23.42
C LYS A 452 -19.86 -5.60 23.78
N VAL A 453 -20.81 -6.36 23.23
CA VAL A 453 -22.23 -6.25 23.57
C VAL A 453 -22.46 -6.48 25.07
N ALA A 454 -21.83 -7.50 25.66
CA ALA A 454 -21.92 -7.75 27.09
C ALA A 454 -21.29 -6.61 27.91
N ASP A 455 -20.20 -6.01 27.41
CA ASP A 455 -19.54 -4.88 28.07
C ASP A 455 -20.43 -3.63 28.13
N GLU A 456 -21.14 -3.35 27.02
CA GLU A 456 -22.08 -2.23 26.89
C GLU A 456 -23.41 -2.42 27.64
N ARG A 457 -23.92 -3.67 27.75
CA ARG A 457 -25.24 -3.94 28.37
C ARG A 457 -25.32 -3.61 29.86
N SER A 458 -24.23 -3.76 30.60
CA SER A 458 -24.27 -3.56 32.04
C SER A 458 -22.91 -3.17 32.58
N SER A 459 -22.82 -2.03 33.25
CA SER A 459 -21.67 -1.67 34.07
C SER A 459 -21.60 -2.46 35.38
N GLU A 460 -22.68 -3.16 35.77
CA GLU A 460 -22.83 -3.79 37.09
C GLU A 460 -22.88 -5.34 37.04
N ASP A 461 -23.22 -5.93 35.89
CA ASP A 461 -23.31 -7.38 35.71
C ASP A 461 -22.13 -7.90 34.85
N ASP A 462 -21.01 -8.11 35.51
CA ASP A 462 -19.81 -8.67 34.89
C ASP A 462 -19.96 -10.18 34.57
N ALA A 463 -21.03 -10.87 34.97
CA ALA A 463 -21.19 -12.31 34.72
C ALA A 463 -21.35 -12.63 33.22
N ALA A 464 -22.14 -11.83 32.50
CA ALA A 464 -22.28 -11.96 31.04
C ALA A 464 -20.95 -11.67 30.31
N LYS A 465 -20.16 -10.72 30.81
CA LYS A 465 -18.84 -10.37 30.25
C LYS A 465 -17.83 -11.49 30.45
N ILE A 466 -17.79 -12.08 31.65
CA ILE A 466 -16.95 -13.24 31.96
C ILE A 466 -17.32 -14.40 31.03
N ALA A 467 -18.60 -14.76 30.94
CA ALA A 467 -19.05 -15.86 30.08
C ALA A 467 -18.67 -15.64 28.60
N ALA A 468 -18.83 -14.42 28.08
CA ALA A 468 -18.44 -14.09 26.71
C ALA A 468 -16.91 -14.20 26.50
N LEU A 469 -16.12 -13.69 27.45
CA LEU A 469 -14.65 -13.76 27.39
C LEU A 469 -14.12 -15.18 27.54
N GLU A 470 -14.69 -16.01 28.41
CA GLU A 470 -14.30 -17.42 28.55
C GLU A 470 -14.55 -18.17 27.25
N CYS A 471 -15.70 -17.89 26.61
CA CYS A 471 -16.06 -18.48 25.32
C CYS A 471 -15.09 -18.05 24.20
N LEU A 472 -14.72 -16.77 24.17
CA LEU A 472 -13.72 -16.23 23.24
C LEU A 472 -12.32 -16.81 23.51
N TYR A 473 -11.94 -16.97 24.78
CA TYR A 473 -10.65 -17.53 25.19
C TYR A 473 -10.53 -19.00 24.78
N GLU A 474 -11.57 -19.81 25.01
CA GLU A 474 -11.61 -21.20 24.59
C GLU A 474 -11.41 -21.32 23.07
N PHE A 475 -12.09 -20.47 22.30
CA PHE A 475 -11.95 -20.43 20.85
C PHE A 475 -10.53 -20.03 20.41
N ARG A 476 -10.01 -18.91 20.92
CA ARG A 476 -8.66 -18.41 20.57
C ARG A 476 -7.55 -19.34 21.01
N SER A 477 -7.70 -20.03 22.14
CA SER A 477 -6.74 -21.04 22.60
C SER A 477 -6.65 -22.24 21.66
N ARG A 478 -7.74 -22.54 20.94
CA ARG A 478 -7.82 -23.69 20.04
C ARG A 478 -7.50 -23.34 18.58
N TYR A 479 -7.87 -22.14 18.14
CA TYR A 479 -7.81 -21.75 16.73
C TYR A 479 -7.09 -20.42 16.45
N GLY A 480 -6.88 -19.60 17.49
CA GLY A 480 -6.21 -18.30 17.39
C GLY A 480 -4.69 -18.39 17.54
N THR A 481 -4.06 -17.24 17.73
CA THR A 481 -2.64 -17.16 18.08
C THR A 481 -2.49 -17.14 19.60
N ASP A 482 -1.30 -17.50 20.11
CA ASP A 482 -1.03 -17.36 21.55
C ASP A 482 -1.19 -15.91 22.01
N GLU A 483 -0.92 -14.91 21.16
CA GLU A 483 -1.14 -13.50 21.46
C GLU A 483 -2.61 -13.15 21.67
N THR A 484 -3.52 -13.58 20.79
CA THR A 484 -4.95 -13.26 20.94
C THR A 484 -5.57 -13.99 22.12
N ALA A 485 -5.13 -15.23 22.39
CA ALA A 485 -5.52 -15.97 23.60
C ALA A 485 -4.99 -15.29 24.88
N ALA A 486 -3.74 -14.85 24.89
CA ALA A 486 -3.14 -14.11 26.00
C ALA A 486 -3.89 -12.82 26.30
N TRP A 487 -4.25 -12.07 25.25
CA TRP A 487 -5.04 -10.85 25.38
C TRP A 487 -6.40 -11.12 26.04
N THR A 488 -7.12 -12.16 25.62
CA THR A 488 -8.42 -12.50 26.21
C THR A 488 -8.27 -12.94 27.67
N ALA A 489 -7.25 -13.73 28.00
CA ALA A 489 -6.94 -14.09 29.39
C ALA A 489 -6.63 -12.85 30.26
N ALA A 490 -5.91 -11.86 29.71
CA ALA A 490 -5.66 -10.61 30.41
C ALA A 490 -6.96 -9.81 30.65
N GLN A 491 -7.93 -9.82 29.72
CA GLN A 491 -9.25 -9.22 29.96
C GLN A 491 -10.03 -9.96 31.05
N LEU A 492 -10.04 -11.31 31.04
CA LEU A 492 -10.67 -12.10 32.10
C LEU A 492 -10.08 -11.76 33.47
N ALA A 493 -8.75 -11.67 33.57
CA ALA A 493 -8.08 -11.25 34.79
C ALA A 493 -8.55 -9.86 35.29
N ARG A 494 -8.74 -8.91 34.38
CA ARG A 494 -9.23 -7.56 34.73
C ARG A 494 -10.66 -7.61 35.27
N VAL A 495 -11.55 -8.34 34.61
CA VAL A 495 -12.96 -8.45 35.00
C VAL A 495 -13.10 -9.13 36.37
N HIS A 496 -12.46 -10.29 36.59
CA HIS A 496 -12.46 -10.95 37.90
C HIS A 496 -11.85 -10.08 39.02
N SER A 497 -10.81 -9.30 38.69
CA SER A 497 -10.19 -8.34 39.61
C SER A 497 -11.16 -7.23 40.04
N ARG A 498 -12.02 -6.73 39.14
CA ARG A 498 -13.10 -5.78 39.48
C ARG A 498 -14.16 -6.41 40.38
N ASN A 499 -14.50 -7.67 40.11
CA ASN A 499 -15.43 -8.47 40.91
C ASN A 499 -14.88 -8.94 42.26
N LYS A 500 -13.64 -8.56 42.61
CA LYS A 500 -12.93 -8.98 43.83
C LYS A 500 -12.71 -10.51 43.92
N ASP A 501 -12.81 -11.23 42.81
CA ASP A 501 -12.42 -12.64 42.71
C ASP A 501 -10.93 -12.73 42.37
N LEU A 502 -10.10 -12.51 43.40
CA LEU A 502 -8.65 -12.41 43.25
C LEU A 502 -8.01 -13.73 42.83
N ALA A 503 -8.59 -14.86 43.24
CA ALA A 503 -8.09 -16.19 42.89
C ALA A 503 -8.21 -16.44 41.38
N SER A 504 -9.39 -16.19 40.79
CA SER A 504 -9.58 -16.30 39.35
C SER A 504 -8.77 -15.25 38.59
N ALA A 505 -8.69 -14.03 39.11
CA ALA A 505 -7.87 -12.98 38.51
C ALA A 505 -6.39 -13.38 38.42
N ALA A 506 -5.82 -13.94 39.49
CA ALA A 506 -4.44 -14.41 39.52
C ALA A 506 -4.21 -15.56 38.53
N ARG A 507 -5.13 -16.54 38.50
CA ARG A 507 -5.08 -17.66 37.54
C ARG A 507 -5.05 -17.16 36.09
N TRP A 508 -5.94 -16.24 35.72
CA TRP A 508 -6.00 -15.72 34.35
C TRP A 508 -4.80 -14.85 33.97
N ARG A 509 -4.19 -14.13 34.93
CA ARG A 509 -2.92 -13.41 34.69
C ARG A 509 -1.80 -14.39 34.36
N GLU A 510 -1.69 -15.48 35.12
CA GLU A 510 -0.67 -16.49 34.87
C GLU A 510 -0.87 -17.12 33.48
N THR A 511 -2.11 -17.47 33.13
CA THR A 511 -2.44 -17.95 31.79
C THR A 511 -2.07 -16.94 30.69
N ALA A 512 -2.33 -15.64 30.89
CA ALA A 512 -1.91 -14.62 29.93
C ALA A 512 -0.37 -14.55 29.79
N ARG A 513 0.36 -14.65 30.90
CA ARG A 513 1.83 -14.65 30.93
C ARG A 513 2.42 -15.84 30.17
N GLU A 514 1.93 -17.04 30.47
CA GLU A 514 2.34 -18.28 29.80
C GLU A 514 2.15 -18.20 28.28
N LYS A 515 1.10 -17.50 27.84
CA LYS A 515 0.77 -17.32 26.42
C LYS A 515 1.56 -16.18 25.75
N TYR A 516 1.85 -15.08 26.45
CA TYR A 516 2.67 -14.00 25.89
C TYR A 516 4.15 -14.35 25.71
N GLY A 517 4.70 -15.24 26.56
CA GLY A 517 6.11 -15.65 26.49
C GLY A 517 6.52 -16.20 25.11
N PRO A 518 5.83 -17.21 24.57
CA PRO A 518 6.08 -17.74 23.23
C PRO A 518 5.85 -16.74 22.09
N ALA A 519 4.98 -15.74 22.29
CA ALA A 519 4.67 -14.74 21.28
C ALA A 519 5.73 -13.63 21.12
N GLY A 520 6.78 -13.62 21.97
CA GLY A 520 7.83 -12.61 21.93
C GLY A 520 7.41 -11.20 22.41
N ASN A 521 6.18 -11.06 22.93
CA ASN A 521 5.61 -9.79 23.37
C ASN A 521 5.94 -9.52 24.84
N THR A 522 7.23 -9.25 25.10
CA THR A 522 7.80 -9.12 26.46
C THR A 522 7.28 -7.90 27.22
N GLU A 523 6.93 -6.81 26.54
CA GLU A 523 6.35 -5.60 27.16
C GLU A 523 4.95 -5.86 27.75
N ASN A 524 4.10 -6.58 27.02
CA ASN A 524 2.77 -6.94 27.52
C ASN A 524 2.83 -8.03 28.61
N ALA A 525 3.80 -8.95 28.52
CA ALA A 525 4.10 -9.89 29.61
C ALA A 525 4.56 -9.15 30.88
N ALA A 526 5.42 -8.14 30.74
CA ALA A 526 5.89 -7.31 31.85
C ALA A 526 4.77 -6.44 32.44
N ALA A 527 3.90 -5.87 31.61
CA ALA A 527 2.73 -5.11 32.09
C ALA A 527 1.75 -5.99 32.87
N ALA A 528 1.55 -7.24 32.45
CA ALA A 528 0.76 -8.23 33.20
C ALA A 528 1.41 -8.57 34.56
N GLN A 529 2.74 -8.57 34.62
CA GLN A 529 3.53 -8.87 35.83
C GLN A 529 3.53 -7.71 36.84
N ILE A 530 3.73 -6.47 36.40
CA ILE A 530 3.73 -5.28 37.28
C ILE A 530 2.39 -5.13 38.01
N VAL A 531 1.27 -5.41 37.33
CA VAL A 531 -0.07 -5.36 37.93
C VAL A 531 -0.32 -6.53 38.91
N ALA A 532 0.35 -7.68 38.72
CA ALA A 532 0.29 -8.80 39.66
C ALA A 532 1.08 -8.52 40.95
N GLU A 533 2.28 -7.95 40.82
CA GLU A 533 3.18 -7.66 41.93
C GLU A 533 2.70 -6.47 42.78
N ALA A 534 2.13 -5.43 42.16
CA ALA A 534 1.62 -4.24 42.84
C ALA A 534 0.40 -4.50 43.76
N ARG A 535 -0.22 -5.69 43.69
CA ARG A 535 -1.39 -6.04 44.50
C ARG A 535 -1.09 -7.07 45.57
N ASN A 536 -0.18 -8.01 45.33
CA ASN A 536 0.33 -8.90 46.39
C ASN A 536 1.05 -8.13 47.50
N SER A 537 1.66 -6.98 47.15
CA SER A 537 2.30 -6.06 48.11
C SER A 537 1.31 -5.24 48.95
N LEU A 538 0.02 -5.23 48.62
CA LEU A 538 -1.03 -4.56 49.39
C LEU A 538 -1.77 -5.51 50.35
N GLU A 539 -1.47 -6.82 50.32
CA GLU A 539 -2.11 -7.84 51.15
C GLU A 539 -1.16 -8.53 52.15
N GLU A 540 0.09 -8.09 52.29
CA GLU A 540 0.88 -8.44 53.46
C GLU A 540 0.39 -7.60 54.66
N PRO A 541 -0.22 -8.20 55.69
CA PRO A 541 -0.57 -7.46 56.89
C PRO A 541 0.73 -7.12 57.64
N THR A 542 1.03 -5.82 57.77
CA THR A 542 2.00 -5.31 58.76
C THR A 542 1.52 -5.53 60.18
#